data_AF-A0A914WZ50-F1
#
_entry.id   AF-A0A914WZ50-F1
#
_cell.length_a   1.000
_cell.length_b   1.000
_cell.length_c   1.000
_cell.angle_alpha   90.00
_cell.angle_beta   90.00
_cell.angle_gamma   90.00
#
_symmetry.space_group_name_H-M   'P 1'
#
loop_
_entity.id
_entity.type
_entity.pdbx_description
1 polymer ?
#
loop_
_entity_poly.entity_id
_entity_poly.type
_entity_poly.pdbx_seq_one_letter_code
_entity_poly.pdbx_strand_id
1 'polypeptide(L)'
;MYNSYVVAETAAYKLAHQCVSSPSAALASSTKMVRPVVVSGPSGGGKSTILKKAFQEYPDAFAFSVSHTTRQPRPGEQDGKDYWFTSMREMSEMIKMGQFVEHAQFGGNMYGTRFVSVFVLY
;
A
#
# COMPACT_ATOMS: atom_id res chain seq x y z
N MET A 1 8.30 13.15 -9.34
CA MET A 1 6.96 12.55 -9.16
C MET A 1 6.76 12.23 -7.69
N TYR A 2 5.59 12.56 -7.16
CA TYR A 2 5.23 12.37 -5.75
C TYR A 2 4.79 10.92 -5.55
N ASN A 3 5.71 10.02 -5.22
CA ASN A 3 5.28 8.75 -4.63
C ASN A 3 4.69 9.07 -3.27
N SER A 4 3.36 8.99 -3.18
CA SER A 4 2.61 8.99 -1.93
C SER A 4 2.67 7.59 -1.38
N TYR A 5 3.45 7.39 -0.34
CA TYR A 5 3.48 6.11 0.35
C TYR A 5 2.40 6.15 1.41
N VAL A 6 1.46 5.21 1.33
CA VAL A 6 0.46 5.03 2.36
C VAL A 6 0.96 4.00 3.34
N VAL A 7 1.01 4.40 4.60
CA VAL A 7 1.46 3.56 5.68
C VAL A 7 0.32 3.38 6.67
N ALA A 8 -0.01 2.14 7.00
CA ALA A 8 -1.02 1.83 8.01
C ALA A 8 -0.51 0.85 9.08
N GLU A 9 -1.06 1.02 10.27
CA GLU A 9 -0.82 0.29 11.51
C GLU A 9 -1.24 -1.18 11.44
N THR A 10 -0.27 -2.10 11.59
CA THR A 10 -0.46 -3.55 11.50
C THR A 10 -0.97 -4.18 12.79
N ALA A 11 -0.95 -3.45 13.92
CA ALA A 11 -1.38 -3.95 15.23
C ALA A 11 -2.85 -4.40 15.27
N ALA A 12 -3.74 -3.74 14.54
CA ALA A 12 -5.16 -4.13 14.45
C ALA A 12 -5.36 -5.45 13.66
N TYR A 13 -4.48 -5.75 12.71
CA TYR A 13 -4.55 -6.94 11.86
C TYR A 13 -4.08 -8.21 12.58
N LYS A 14 -2.95 -8.16 13.31
CA LYS A 14 -2.44 -9.33 14.06
C LYS A 14 -3.41 -9.86 15.10
N LEU A 15 -4.17 -8.97 15.75
CA LEU A 15 -5.21 -9.34 16.73
C LEU A 15 -6.43 -10.00 16.06
N ALA A 16 -6.83 -9.55 14.87
CA ALA A 16 -7.98 -10.12 14.17
C ALA A 16 -7.75 -11.56 13.69
N HIS A 17 -6.51 -11.91 13.30
CA HIS A 17 -6.18 -13.27 12.85
C HIS A 17 -6.00 -14.30 13.97
N GLN A 18 -5.77 -13.89 15.21
CA GLN A 18 -5.73 -14.79 16.37
C GLN A 18 -7.13 -15.21 16.86
N CYS A 19 -8.18 -14.45 16.53
CA CYS A 19 -9.55 -14.71 17.02
C CYS A 19 -10.35 -15.70 16.17
N VAL A 20 -9.85 -16.17 15.02
CA VAL A 20 -10.64 -16.99 14.06
C VAL A 20 -10.72 -18.48 14.46
N SER A 21 -10.08 -18.91 15.55
CA SER A 21 -10.06 -20.33 15.97
C SER A 21 -11.12 -20.73 17.01
N SER A 22 -12.03 -19.84 17.44
CA SER A 22 -13.12 -20.23 18.34
C SER A 22 -14.35 -19.31 18.21
N PRO A 23 -15.55 -19.83 17.89
CA PRO A 23 -16.77 -19.03 17.81
C PRO A 23 -17.38 -18.92 19.20
N SER A 24 -16.95 -17.91 19.97
CA SER A 24 -17.70 -17.46 21.14
C SER A 24 -17.89 -15.94 21.08
N ALA A 25 -19.14 -15.54 21.31
CA ALA A 25 -19.76 -14.26 21.01
C ALA A 25 -19.27 -13.07 21.88
N ALA A 26 -17.96 -12.91 22.04
CA ALA A 26 -17.40 -11.81 22.82
C ALA A 26 -16.16 -11.24 22.13
N LEU A 27 -16.34 -10.44 21.08
CA LEU A 27 -15.43 -9.33 20.78
C LEU A 27 -16.06 -8.38 19.75
N ALA A 28 -17.08 -7.63 20.16
CA ALA A 28 -17.29 -6.30 19.59
C ALA A 28 -16.17 -5.36 20.09
N SER A 29 -14.90 -5.74 19.84
CA SER A 29 -13.79 -4.82 19.99
C SER A 29 -13.92 -3.84 18.83
N SER A 30 -14.19 -2.58 19.16
CA SER A 30 -14.07 -1.44 18.25
C SER A 30 -12.82 -1.63 17.41
N THR A 31 -12.96 -2.04 16.14
CA THR A 31 -11.87 -2.06 15.20
C THR A 31 -11.40 -0.62 15.07
N LYS A 32 -10.30 -0.31 15.76
CA LYS A 32 -9.72 1.04 15.78
C LYS A 32 -9.41 1.37 14.32
N MET A 33 -10.17 2.29 13.74
CA MET A 33 -10.00 2.69 12.36
C MET A 33 -8.63 3.36 12.22
N VAL A 34 -7.71 2.65 11.60
CA VAL A 34 -6.34 3.13 11.38
C VAL A 34 -6.38 4.19 10.30
N ARG A 35 -5.82 5.37 10.61
CA ARG A 35 -5.73 6.47 9.64
C ARG A 35 -4.48 6.26 8.79
N PRO A 36 -4.59 6.22 7.46
CA PRO A 36 -3.42 6.12 6.60
C PRO A 36 -2.55 7.38 6.74
N VAL A 37 -1.23 7.18 6.81
CA VAL A 37 -0.24 8.26 6.75
C VAL A 37 0.27 8.37 5.33
N VAL A 38 0.22 9.58 4.75
CA VAL A 38 0.72 9.86 3.40
C VAL A 38 2.04 10.62 3.49
N VAL A 39 3.11 10.02 2.97
CA VAL A 39 4.41 10.69 2.81
C VAL A 39 4.56 11.18 1.38
N SER A 40 4.56 12.50 1.18
CA SER A 40 4.61 13.15 -0.14
C SER A 40 5.80 14.12 -0.25
N GLY A 41 6.29 14.36 -1.47
CA GLY A 41 7.43 15.25 -1.75
C GLY A 41 8.11 14.96 -3.10
N PRO A 42 8.98 15.86 -3.59
CA PRO A 42 9.65 15.71 -4.88
C PRO A 42 10.55 14.46 -4.95
N SER A 43 10.87 14.02 -6.18
CA SER A 43 11.85 12.94 -6.36
C SER A 43 13.20 13.36 -5.78
N GLY A 44 13.92 12.45 -5.12
CA GLY A 44 15.18 12.77 -4.43
C GLY A 44 15.03 13.49 -3.08
N GLY A 45 13.83 13.91 -2.68
CA GLY A 45 13.59 14.63 -1.42
C GLY A 45 13.64 13.80 -0.13
N GLY A 46 14.21 12.59 -0.14
CA GLY A 46 14.42 11.79 1.08
C GLY A 46 13.24 10.95 1.60
N LYS A 47 12.11 10.88 0.89
CA LYS A 47 10.91 10.11 1.32
C LYS A 47 11.21 8.65 1.69
N SER A 48 11.94 7.93 0.85
CA SER A 48 12.30 6.52 1.09
C SER A 48 13.17 6.38 2.34
N THR A 49 14.01 7.38 2.65
CA THR A 49 14.82 7.39 3.87
C THR A 49 13.95 7.51 5.12
N ILE A 50 12.93 8.38 5.10
CA ILE A 50 11.98 8.53 6.21
C ILE A 50 11.23 7.22 6.44
N LEU A 51 10.71 6.60 5.37
CA LEU A 51 9.99 5.33 5.48
C LEU A 51 10.87 4.19 5.99
N LYS A 52 12.10 4.08 5.48
CA LYS A 52 13.06 3.07 5.94
C LYS A 52 13.30 3.21 7.45
N LYS A 53 13.49 4.44 7.95
CA LYS A 53 13.64 4.70 9.39
C LYS A 53 12.37 4.34 10.16
N ALA A 54 11.19 4.74 9.68
CA ALA A 54 9.92 4.44 10.32
C ALA A 54 9.68 2.93 10.46
N PHE A 55 9.93 2.14 9.40
CA PHE A 55 9.81 0.68 9.44
C PHE A 55 10.85 0.02 10.36
N GLN A 56 12.04 0.62 10.50
CA GLN A 56 13.09 0.11 11.40
C GLN A 56 12.77 0.38 12.87
N GLU A 57 12.25 1.58 13.17
CA GLU A 57 11.98 2.02 14.55
C GLU A 57 10.64 1.49 15.06
N TYR A 58 9.65 1.30 14.17
CA TYR A 58 8.31 0.83 14.50
C TYR A 58 7.87 -0.33 13.57
N PRO A 59 8.51 -1.50 13.66
CA PRO A 59 8.28 -2.63 12.74
C PRO A 59 6.85 -3.19 12.79
N ASP A 60 6.13 -2.99 13.89
CA ASP A 60 4.74 -3.44 14.10
C ASP A 60 3.70 -2.31 13.96
N ALA A 61 4.11 -1.11 13.56
CA ALA A 61 3.21 0.04 13.42
C ALA A 61 2.98 0.46 11.97
N PHE A 62 3.72 -0.11 11.01
CA PHE A 62 3.74 0.40 9.65
C PHE A 62 3.89 -0.75 8.64
N ALA A 63 2.96 -0.81 7.69
CA ALA A 63 3.09 -1.57 6.45
C ALA A 63 2.99 -0.65 5.24
N PHE A 64 3.53 -1.08 4.11
CA PHE A 64 3.60 -0.29 2.89
C PHE A 64 2.50 -0.69 1.91
N SER A 65 1.75 0.28 1.37
CA SER A 65 0.83 0.02 0.26
C SER A 65 1.61 -0.21 -1.05
N VAL A 66 1.50 -1.40 -1.63
CA VAL A 66 2.13 -1.70 -2.92
C VAL A 66 1.28 -1.14 -4.06
N SER A 67 1.81 -0.15 -4.79
CA SER A 67 1.16 0.48 -5.95
C SER A 67 1.29 -0.39 -7.21
N HIS A 68 0.46 -0.11 -8.21
CA HIS A 68 0.53 -0.73 -9.53
C HIS A 68 1.39 0.11 -10.49
N THR A 69 2.03 -0.54 -11.46
CA THR A 69 2.69 0.14 -12.58
C THR A 69 2.58 -0.65 -13.88
N THR A 70 2.57 0.06 -15.01
CA THR A 70 2.65 -0.54 -16.36
C THR A 70 4.08 -0.68 -16.87
N ARG A 71 5.06 -0.19 -16.11
CA ARG A 71 6.47 -0.34 -16.43
C ARG A 71 6.87 -1.80 -16.25
N GLN A 72 7.76 -2.31 -17.08
CA GLN A 72 8.36 -3.63 -16.83
C GLN A 72 9.26 -3.62 -15.57
N PRO A 73 9.32 -4.73 -14.81
CA PRO A 73 10.20 -4.86 -13.65
C PRO A 73 11.67 -4.70 -14.05
N ARG A 74 12.44 -4.00 -13.21
CA ARG A 74 13.91 -3.94 -13.30
C ARG A 74 14.51 -5.20 -12.67
N PRO A 75 15.78 -5.55 -13.01
CA PRO A 75 16.48 -6.62 -12.34
C PRO A 75 16.45 -6.44 -10.81
N GLY A 76 15.95 -7.46 -10.10
CA GLY A 76 15.84 -7.47 -8.63
C GLY A 76 14.51 -6.97 -8.06
N GLU A 77 13.65 -6.33 -8.86
CA GLU A 77 12.29 -5.98 -8.43
C GLU A 77 11.39 -7.22 -8.43
N GLN A 78 10.48 -7.30 -7.46
CA GLN A 78 9.56 -8.41 -7.25
C GLN A 78 8.11 -7.94 -7.34
N ASP A 79 7.30 -8.69 -8.11
CA ASP A 79 5.86 -8.46 -8.20
C ASP A 79 5.18 -8.66 -6.85
N GLY A 80 4.24 -7.78 -6.52
CA GLY A 80 3.54 -7.77 -5.23
C GLY A 80 4.37 -7.25 -4.05
N LYS A 81 5.63 -6.87 -4.27
CA LYS A 81 6.51 -6.27 -3.26
C LYS A 81 6.92 -4.85 -3.61
N ASP A 82 7.55 -4.68 -4.76
CA ASP A 82 8.01 -3.37 -5.21
C ASP A 82 6.88 -2.61 -5.92
N TYR A 83 6.19 -3.30 -6.81
CA TYR A 83 4.95 -2.89 -7.47
C TYR A 83 4.11 -4.13 -7.81
N TRP A 84 2.84 -3.92 -8.11
CA TRP A 84 2.07 -4.81 -8.95
C TRP A 84 2.32 -4.44 -10.42
N PHE A 85 3.11 -5.25 -11.11
CA PHE A 85 3.44 -5.06 -12.52
C PHE A 85 2.27 -5.52 -13.37
N THR A 86 1.54 -4.58 -13.94
CA THR A 86 0.29 -4.83 -14.66
C THR A 86 0.37 -4.37 -16.10
N SER A 87 -0.42 -4.96 -16.97
CA SER A 87 -0.50 -4.51 -18.36
C SER A 87 -1.20 -3.14 -18.47
N MET A 88 -0.90 -2.40 -19.55
CA MET A 88 -1.61 -1.14 -19.86
C MET A 88 -3.13 -1.33 -19.97
N ARG A 89 -3.56 -2.49 -20.45
CA ARG A 89 -4.98 -2.87 -20.57
C ARG A 89 -5.63 -2.97 -19.19
N GLU A 90 -5.06 -3.77 -18.30
CA GLU A 90 -5.58 -3.96 -16.94
C GLU A 90 -5.57 -2.64 -16.16
N MET A 91 -4.50 -1.85 -16.27
CA MET A 91 -4.44 -0.52 -15.65
C MET A 91 -5.60 0.37 -16.13
N SER A 92 -5.87 0.39 -17.44
CA SER A 92 -6.94 1.20 -18.02
C SER A 92 -8.33 0.72 -17.57
N GLU A 93 -8.54 -0.59 -17.47
CA GLU A 93 -9.80 -1.18 -16.98
C GLU A 93 -10.03 -0.81 -15.51
N MET A 94 -9.01 -0.96 -14.66
CA MET A 94 -9.10 -0.60 -13.23
C MET A 94 -9.35 0.91 -13.02
N ILE A 95 -8.76 1.78 -13.85
CA ILE A 95 -9.04 3.23 -13.83
C ILE A 95 -10.50 3.50 -14.18
N LYS A 96 -11.02 2.89 -15.25
CA LYS A 96 -12.44 3.03 -15.64
C LYS A 96 -13.41 2.56 -14.56
N MET A 97 -13.01 1.53 -13.81
CA MET A 97 -13.78 0.99 -12.68
C MET A 97 -13.63 1.81 -11.39
N GLY A 98 -12.87 2.92 -11.38
CA GLY A 98 -12.72 3.78 -10.21
C GLY A 98 -11.96 3.13 -9.04
N GLN A 99 -11.05 2.19 -9.31
CA GLN A 99 -10.40 1.39 -8.27
C GLN A 99 -9.17 2.03 -7.61
N PHE A 100 -8.78 3.23 -8.04
CA PHE A 100 -7.58 3.92 -7.58
C PHE A 100 -7.90 5.11 -6.70
N VAL A 101 -7.15 5.25 -5.59
CA VAL A 101 -7.09 6.46 -4.79
C VAL A 101 -6.43 7.59 -5.59
N GLU A 102 -5.35 7.25 -6.29
CA GLU A 102 -4.61 8.13 -7.17
C GLU A 102 -3.94 7.34 -8.29
N HIS A 103 -3.79 7.97 -9.45
CA HIS A 103 -3.01 7.44 -10.56
C HIS A 103 -2.38 8.58 -11.38
N ALA A 104 -1.25 8.29 -12.03
CA ALA A 104 -0.54 9.28 -12.84
C ALA A 104 0.33 8.61 -13.92
N GLN A 105 0.72 9.39 -14.93
CA GLN A 105 1.61 8.94 -16.00
C GLN A 105 2.99 9.60 -15.88
N PHE A 106 4.05 8.81 -16.05
CA PHE A 106 5.43 9.28 -16.03
C PHE A 106 6.36 8.37 -16.81
N GLY A 107 7.25 8.99 -17.61
CA GLY A 107 8.20 8.26 -18.44
C GLY A 107 7.53 7.23 -19.36
N GLY A 108 6.33 7.56 -19.88
CA GLY A 108 5.53 6.67 -20.72
C GLY A 108 4.78 5.55 -19.99
N ASN A 109 4.96 5.40 -18.68
CA ASN A 109 4.30 4.37 -17.86
C ASN A 109 3.25 4.97 -16.95
N MET A 110 2.23 4.18 -16.60
CA MET A 110 1.24 4.55 -15.59
C MET A 110 1.62 3.97 -14.24
N TYR A 111 1.18 4.66 -13.19
CA TYR A 111 1.33 4.29 -11.79
C TYR A 111 0.01 4.57 -11.08
N GLY A 112 -0.34 3.78 -10.07
CA GLY A 112 -1.49 4.10 -9.23
C GLY A 112 -1.61 3.25 -7.98
N THR A 113 -2.23 3.82 -6.95
CA THR A 113 -2.45 3.18 -5.66
C THR A 113 -3.92 2.81 -5.50
N ARG A 114 -4.25 1.52 -5.39
CA ARG A 114 -5.64 1.05 -5.29
C ARG A 114 -6.21 1.28 -3.89
N PHE A 115 -7.53 1.47 -3.80
CA PHE A 115 -8.21 1.54 -2.50
C PHE A 115 -7.93 0.29 -1.66
N VAL A 116 -7.99 -0.90 -2.27
CA VAL A 116 -7.73 -2.16 -1.57
C VAL A 116 -6.34 -2.20 -0.94
N SER A 117 -5.31 -1.63 -1.57
CA SER A 117 -3.93 -1.60 -1.05
C SER A 117 -3.75 -0.71 0.18
N VAL A 118 -4.72 0.18 0.46
CA VAL A 118 -4.70 1.08 1.62
C VAL A 118 -5.53 0.53 2.76
N PHE A 119 -6.65 -0.11 2.45
CA PHE A 119 -7.61 -0.60 3.44
C PHE A 119 -7.43 -2.10 3.77
N VAL A 120 -6.66 -2.84 2.96
CA VAL A 120 -6.24 -4.22 3.20
C VAL A 120 -4.71 -4.24 3.10
N LEU A 121 -4.03 -4.32 4.24
CA LEU A 121 -2.58 -4.43 4.28
C LEU A 121 -2.19 -5.88 3.99
N TYR A 122 -1.32 -6.09 3.00
CA TYR A 122 -0.72 -7.38 2.63
C TYR A 122 0.62 -7.60 3.33
#